data_AF-A0A2S6SVQ2-F1
#
_entry.id   AF-A0A2S6SVQ2-F1
#
_cell.length_a   1.000
_cell.length_b   1.000
_cell.length_c   1.000
_cell.angle_alpha   90.00
_cell.angle_beta   90.00
_cell.angle_gamma   90.00
#
_symmetry.space_group_name_H-M   'P 1'
#
loop_
_entity.id
_entity.type
_entity.pdbx_description
1 polymer ?
#
loop_
_entity_poly.entity_id
_entity_poly.type
_entity_poly.pdbx_seq_one_letter_code
_entity_poly.pdbx_strand_id
1 'polypeptide(L)'
;MSEIQKKLEKYIKTSDPQKSSHWADNLKDANFKDIEKSFGFGETMKKRVLISPIIFILQRLTYGWSIFVSKKYPLFKKFCDLQNKFIDNDVIRHIFTFNLLSKHNLLKGNICVIGDGKANFVGGLLLENKKVKIFSINLTEVLIHDYLILKKANLIKDKEICVVTNKKDLYEKNKKLFLIDASNLQKLENIKIDLFVNIASMQEMKTETIESYFKVIKKQNSYFYCCNRERKKLVGGEELIFENYPWGNSKIIFYEDCPWHKKFYSFNSLRDIFNPPYIVEYNGNVKHKLVKYL
;
A
#
# COMPACT_ATOMS: atom_id res chain seq x y z
N MET A 1 -6.32 -24.61 6.20
CA MET A 1 -5.86 -23.60 5.20
C MET A 1 -7.03 -23.19 4.33
N SER A 2 -7.35 -21.89 4.26
CA SER A 2 -8.49 -21.39 3.47
C SER A 2 -8.30 -21.58 1.97
N GLU A 3 -9.39 -21.67 1.21
CA GLU A 3 -9.37 -21.80 -0.26
C GLU A 3 -8.66 -20.62 -0.94
N ILE A 4 -8.83 -19.39 -0.44
CA ILE A 4 -8.16 -18.19 -0.96
C ILE A 4 -6.64 -18.34 -0.90
N GLN A 5 -6.12 -18.72 0.27
CA GLN A 5 -4.68 -18.96 0.45
C GLN A 5 -4.17 -20.07 -0.49
N LYS A 6 -4.90 -21.19 -0.61
CA LYS A 6 -4.54 -22.28 -1.56
C LYS A 6 -4.47 -21.78 -3.00
N LYS A 7 -5.39 -20.89 -3.41
CA LYS A 7 -5.40 -20.30 -4.75
C LYS A 7 -4.22 -19.36 -4.96
N LEU A 8 -3.90 -18.52 -3.98
CA LEU A 8 -2.74 -17.62 -4.05
C LEU A 8 -1.42 -18.41 -4.11
N GLU A 9 -1.23 -19.44 -3.28
CA GLU A 9 0.02 -20.22 -3.23
C GLU A 9 0.40 -20.85 -4.57
N LYS A 10 -0.55 -21.08 -5.48
CA LYS A 10 -0.28 -21.54 -6.85
C LYS A 10 0.49 -20.53 -7.71
N TYR A 11 0.41 -19.24 -7.38
CA TYR A 11 1.06 -18.16 -8.11
C TYR A 11 2.46 -17.79 -7.61
N ILE A 12 2.95 -18.40 -6.52
CA ILE A 12 4.28 -18.08 -5.96
C ILE A 12 5.36 -18.21 -7.06
N LYS A 13 5.42 -19.36 -7.74
CA LYS A 13 6.41 -19.60 -8.81
C LYS A 13 6.24 -18.66 -10.01
N THR A 14 5.01 -18.28 -10.35
CA THR A 14 4.75 -17.35 -11.47
C THR A 14 5.00 -15.89 -11.11
N SER A 15 5.00 -15.56 -9.82
CA SER A 15 5.31 -14.23 -9.30
C SER A 15 6.81 -13.96 -9.26
N ASP A 16 7.65 -15.00 -9.20
CA ASP A 16 9.12 -14.86 -9.07
C ASP A 16 9.76 -13.95 -10.14
N PRO A 17 9.43 -14.04 -11.44
CA PRO A 17 10.01 -13.16 -12.45
C PRO A 17 9.70 -11.67 -12.22
N GLN A 18 8.61 -11.36 -11.53
CA GLN A 18 8.19 -9.99 -11.20
C GLN A 18 8.97 -9.37 -10.04
N LYS A 19 9.72 -10.18 -9.27
CA LYS A 19 10.52 -9.67 -8.15
C LYS A 19 11.72 -8.88 -8.67
N SER A 20 11.87 -7.65 -8.19
CA SER A 20 13.11 -6.87 -8.33
C SER A 20 14.20 -7.44 -7.43
N SER A 21 15.43 -6.93 -7.57
CA SER A 21 16.53 -7.22 -6.66
C SER A 21 16.15 -6.98 -5.19
N HIS A 22 15.40 -5.91 -4.91
CA HIS A 22 14.88 -5.60 -3.58
C HIS A 22 13.92 -6.68 -3.04
N TRP A 23 12.97 -7.14 -3.85
CA TRP A 23 11.99 -8.14 -3.40
C TRP A 23 12.56 -9.55 -3.36
N ALA A 24 13.50 -9.88 -4.25
CA ALA A 24 14.22 -11.14 -4.19
C ALA A 24 15.00 -11.30 -2.89
N ASP A 25 15.64 -10.21 -2.43
CA ASP A 25 16.37 -10.17 -1.15
C ASP A 25 15.43 -10.26 0.05
N ASN A 26 14.41 -9.38 0.12
CA ASN A 26 13.51 -9.30 1.28
C ASN A 26 12.59 -10.52 1.46
N LEU A 27 12.24 -11.22 0.37
CA LEU A 27 11.39 -12.41 0.43
C LEU A 27 12.18 -13.72 0.48
N LYS A 28 13.51 -13.66 0.42
CA LYS A 28 14.36 -14.84 0.57
C LYS A 28 14.15 -15.43 1.97
N ASP A 29 13.72 -16.68 2.03
CA ASP A 29 13.44 -17.42 3.27
C ASP A 29 12.39 -16.74 4.19
N ALA A 30 11.65 -15.75 3.68
CA ALA A 30 10.68 -15.00 4.43
C ALA A 30 9.43 -15.85 4.76
N ASN A 31 9.04 -15.89 6.03
CA ASN A 31 7.76 -16.46 6.43
C ASN A 31 6.63 -15.45 6.24
N PHE A 32 6.21 -15.19 4.99
CA PHE A 32 5.16 -14.23 4.66
C PHE A 32 3.78 -14.53 5.30
N LYS A 33 3.60 -15.71 5.91
CA LYS A 33 2.41 -16.05 6.71
C LYS A 33 2.44 -15.45 8.13
N ASP A 34 3.61 -15.03 8.60
CA ASP A 34 3.78 -14.31 9.86
C ASP A 34 3.46 -12.82 9.66
N ILE A 35 2.21 -12.46 9.96
CA ILE A 35 1.69 -11.09 9.83
C ILE A 35 2.34 -10.07 10.78
N GLU A 36 3.06 -10.53 11.80
CA GLU A 36 3.73 -9.66 12.78
C GLU A 36 5.12 -9.24 12.31
N LYS A 37 5.74 -9.99 11.39
CA LYS A 37 7.05 -9.65 10.82
C LYS A 37 6.95 -8.64 9.69
N SER A 38 8.00 -7.84 9.52
CA SER A 38 8.23 -7.00 8.34
C SER A 38 9.17 -7.72 7.38
N PHE A 39 8.94 -7.56 6.08
CA PHE A 39 9.73 -8.18 5.00
C PHE A 39 10.08 -7.14 3.94
N GLY A 40 10.56 -5.97 4.37
CA GLY A 40 10.84 -4.83 3.48
C GLY A 40 9.70 -3.81 3.36
N PHE A 41 8.54 -4.08 3.97
CA PHE A 41 7.37 -3.20 3.96
C PHE A 41 6.67 -3.21 5.31
N GLY A 42 6.41 -2.03 5.87
CA GLY A 42 5.58 -1.80 7.06
C GLY A 42 6.06 -2.50 8.33
N GLU A 43 6.06 -1.80 9.45
CA GLU A 43 6.35 -2.40 10.76
C GLU A 43 5.05 -2.80 11.48
N THR A 44 5.09 -3.89 12.26
CA THR A 44 3.99 -4.23 13.18
C THR A 44 4.48 -4.06 14.60
N MET A 45 4.24 -2.89 15.19
CA MET A 45 4.52 -2.68 16.61
C MET A 45 3.30 -3.03 17.47
N LYS A 46 3.44 -4.06 18.31
CA LYS A 46 2.41 -4.44 19.28
C LYS A 46 2.18 -3.34 20.30
N LYS A 47 0.93 -3.14 20.69
CA LYS A 47 0.57 -2.20 21.75
C LYS A 47 1.22 -2.55 23.08
N ARG A 48 1.84 -1.57 23.73
CA ARG A 48 2.31 -1.67 25.12
C ARG A 48 1.90 -0.42 25.89
N VAL A 49 1.34 -0.62 27.08
CA VAL A 49 0.75 0.46 27.89
C VAL A 49 1.76 1.57 28.18
N LEU A 50 2.99 1.22 28.56
CA LEU A 50 4.01 2.17 28.98
C LEU A 50 4.55 3.08 27.85
N ILE A 51 4.63 2.58 26.62
CA ILE A 51 5.17 3.37 25.49
C ILE A 51 4.10 4.12 24.71
N SER A 52 2.82 3.78 24.91
CA SER A 52 1.71 4.36 24.15
C SER A 52 1.65 5.89 24.22
N PRO A 53 1.82 6.54 25.41
CA PRO A 53 1.80 8.00 25.48
C PRO A 53 2.99 8.64 24.75
N ILE A 54 4.17 8.04 24.84
CA ILE A 54 5.40 8.54 24.21
C ILE A 54 5.25 8.52 22.68
N ILE A 55 4.83 7.38 22.12
CA ILE A 55 4.58 7.23 20.68
C ILE A 55 3.56 8.27 20.22
N PHE A 56 2.48 8.46 20.95
CA PHE A 56 1.45 9.42 20.60
C PHE A 56 1.96 10.88 20.59
N ILE A 57 2.80 11.26 21.55
CA ILE A 57 3.46 12.57 21.58
C ILE A 57 4.39 12.72 20.38
N LEU A 58 5.24 11.73 20.10
CA LEU A 58 6.17 11.76 18.96
C LEU A 58 5.44 11.88 17.62
N GLN A 59 4.31 11.18 17.46
CA GLN A 59 3.48 11.31 16.27
C GLN A 59 2.93 12.73 16.11
N ARG A 60 2.51 13.38 17.19
CA ARG A 60 2.03 14.77 17.16
C ARG A 60 3.14 15.75 16.79
N LEU A 61 4.33 15.58 17.36
CA LEU A 61 5.50 16.42 17.03
C LEU A 61 5.96 16.21 15.58
N THR A 62 5.81 14.99 15.06
CA THR A 62 6.21 14.64 13.70
C THR A 62 5.17 15.11 12.67
N TYR A 63 3.89 14.85 12.89
CA TYR A 63 2.87 15.00 11.85
C TYR A 63 1.89 16.16 12.09
N GLY A 64 1.99 16.85 13.23
CA GLY A 64 1.10 17.93 13.60
C GLY A 64 -0.27 17.46 14.10
N TRP A 65 -1.04 18.38 14.68
CA TRP A 65 -2.31 18.04 15.36
C TRP A 65 -3.46 17.69 14.41
N SER A 66 -3.49 18.30 13.22
CA SER A 66 -4.64 18.25 12.30
C SER A 66 -5.02 16.83 11.87
N ILE A 67 -4.05 15.92 11.79
CA ILE A 67 -4.31 14.54 11.36
C ILE A 67 -5.15 13.76 12.38
N PHE A 68 -4.95 14.02 13.68
CA PHE A 68 -5.60 13.31 14.79
C PHE A 68 -7.07 13.69 14.96
N VAL A 69 -7.46 14.87 14.47
CA VAL A 69 -8.85 15.34 14.46
C VAL A 69 -9.58 14.99 13.15
N SER A 70 -8.88 14.40 12.17
CA SER A 70 -9.49 14.03 10.89
C SER A 70 -10.46 12.86 11.04
N LYS A 71 -11.51 12.82 10.21
CA LYS A 71 -12.49 11.71 10.19
C LYS A 71 -11.87 10.35 9.89
N LYS A 72 -10.70 10.32 9.22
CA LYS A 72 -10.01 9.09 8.83
C LYS A 72 -9.19 8.48 9.96
N TYR A 73 -8.66 9.31 10.87
CA TYR A 73 -7.85 8.83 11.98
C TYR A 73 -8.53 7.74 12.84
N PRO A 74 -9.77 7.93 13.36
CA PRO A 74 -10.42 6.90 14.17
C PRO A 74 -10.69 5.60 13.40
N LEU A 75 -10.87 5.69 12.09
CA LEU A 75 -11.08 4.53 11.23
C LEU A 75 -9.81 3.68 11.12
N PHE A 76 -8.67 4.29 10.84
CA PHE A 76 -7.38 3.59 10.82
C PHE A 76 -6.94 3.15 12.21
N LYS A 77 -7.29 3.92 13.26
CA LYS A 77 -7.10 3.49 14.65
C LYS A 77 -7.86 2.19 14.91
N LYS A 78 -9.13 2.09 14.53
CA LYS A 78 -9.92 0.87 14.64
C LYS A 78 -9.25 -0.30 13.90
N PHE A 79 -8.72 -0.08 12.69
CA PHE A 79 -8.01 -1.12 11.95
C PHE A 79 -6.77 -1.64 12.70
N CYS A 80 -5.98 -0.74 13.28
CA CYS A 80 -4.79 -1.10 14.07
C CYS A 80 -5.18 -1.78 15.39
N ASP A 81 -6.25 -1.33 16.03
CA ASP A 81 -6.79 -1.92 17.25
C ASP A 81 -7.20 -3.39 17.02
N LEU A 82 -7.86 -3.70 15.90
CA LEU A 82 -8.25 -5.07 15.50
C LEU A 82 -7.05 -6.01 15.29
N GLN A 83 -5.87 -5.45 15.03
CA GLN A 83 -4.61 -6.20 14.84
C GLN A 83 -3.73 -6.19 16.10
N ASN A 84 -4.17 -5.53 17.18
CA ASN A 84 -3.39 -5.26 18.38
C ASN A 84 -2.06 -4.53 18.11
N LYS A 85 -2.06 -3.59 17.14
CA LYS A 85 -0.88 -2.78 16.79
C LYS A 85 -1.09 -1.29 17.03
N PHE A 86 0.00 -0.54 17.12
CA PHE A 86 -0.02 0.92 17.09
C PHE A 86 -0.37 1.44 15.68
N ILE A 87 -0.90 2.65 15.62
CA ILE A 87 -0.81 3.44 14.39
C ILE A 87 0.68 3.78 14.23
N ASP A 88 1.34 3.24 13.22
CA ASP A 88 2.75 3.52 12.93
C ASP A 88 2.90 4.67 11.91
N ASN A 89 4.14 5.01 11.55
CA ASN A 89 4.44 6.02 10.54
C ASN A 89 3.73 5.75 9.20
N ASP A 90 3.67 4.49 8.76
CA ASP A 90 3.06 4.12 7.48
C ASP A 90 1.54 4.27 7.53
N VAL A 91 0.91 3.86 8.63
CA VAL A 91 -0.53 4.08 8.83
C VAL A 91 -0.84 5.58 8.83
N ILE A 92 -0.04 6.43 9.46
CA ILE A 92 -0.26 7.89 9.43
C ILE A 92 -0.18 8.45 8.01
N ARG A 93 0.81 8.02 7.22
CA ARG A 93 0.95 8.40 5.81
C ARG A 93 -0.26 7.98 4.97
N HIS A 94 -0.85 6.82 5.28
CA HIS A 94 -2.10 6.38 4.65
C HIS A 94 -3.28 7.27 5.06
N ILE A 95 -3.40 7.67 6.33
CA ILE A 95 -4.46 8.59 6.79
C ILE A 95 -4.37 9.93 6.04
N PHE A 96 -3.17 10.51 5.88
CA PHE A 96 -2.98 11.73 5.08
C PHE A 96 -3.39 11.54 3.63
N THR A 97 -2.95 10.45 3.01
CA THR A 97 -3.30 10.13 1.62
C THR A 97 -4.81 9.94 1.44
N PHE A 98 -5.49 9.29 2.38
CA PHE A 98 -6.94 9.13 2.38
C PHE A 98 -7.67 10.47 2.50
N ASN A 99 -7.20 11.36 3.37
CA ASN A 99 -7.76 12.71 3.51
C ASN A 99 -7.62 13.50 2.20
N LEU A 100 -6.44 13.46 1.57
CA LEU A 100 -6.17 14.09 0.28
C LEU A 100 -7.10 13.54 -0.81
N LEU A 101 -7.14 12.23 -1.01
CA LEU A 101 -7.96 11.61 -2.06
C LEU A 101 -9.46 11.80 -1.82
N SER A 102 -9.89 11.88 -0.55
CA SER A 102 -11.28 12.25 -0.19
C SER A 102 -11.62 13.68 -0.58
N LYS A 103 -10.70 14.63 -0.40
CA LYS A 103 -10.88 16.04 -0.80
C LYS A 103 -11.11 16.17 -2.30
N HIS A 104 -10.52 15.28 -3.09
CA HIS A 104 -10.75 15.18 -4.54
C HIS A 104 -11.93 14.28 -4.94
N ASN A 105 -12.68 13.74 -3.97
CA ASN A 105 -13.81 12.83 -4.21
C ASN A 105 -13.45 11.57 -5.03
N LEU A 106 -12.25 11.01 -4.78
CA LEU A 106 -11.69 9.90 -5.57
C LEU A 106 -11.84 8.52 -4.92
N LEU A 107 -12.20 8.44 -3.63
CA LEU A 107 -12.37 7.16 -2.91
C LEU A 107 -13.75 6.51 -3.18
N LYS A 108 -14.09 6.33 -4.46
CA LYS A 108 -15.35 5.77 -4.95
C LYS A 108 -15.16 4.95 -6.24
N GLY A 109 -16.09 4.05 -6.52
CA GLY A 109 -16.07 3.21 -7.72
C GLY A 109 -15.09 2.04 -7.61
N ASN A 110 -14.41 1.75 -8.71
CA ASN A 110 -13.42 0.69 -8.83
C ASN A 110 -12.02 1.25 -8.54
N ILE A 111 -11.40 0.79 -7.45
CA ILE A 111 -10.08 1.28 -7.01
C ILE A 111 -9.06 0.17 -7.12
N CYS A 112 -7.96 0.43 -7.83
CA CYS A 112 -6.83 -0.47 -7.94
C CYS A 112 -5.70 0.00 -7.00
N VAL A 113 -5.32 -0.84 -6.06
CA VAL A 113 -4.22 -0.59 -5.11
C VAL A 113 -3.02 -1.42 -5.54
N ILE A 114 -1.88 -0.76 -5.77
CA ILE A 114 -0.65 -1.38 -6.27
C ILE A 114 0.37 -1.44 -5.13
N GLY A 115 0.68 -2.64 -4.67
CA GLY A 115 1.73 -2.88 -3.68
C GLY A 115 1.42 -2.32 -2.28
N ASP A 116 0.27 -2.66 -1.69
CA ASP A 116 -0.15 -2.15 -0.37
C ASP A 116 0.72 -2.67 0.80
N GLY A 117 1.10 -3.95 0.76
CA GLY A 117 2.04 -4.57 1.70
C GLY A 117 1.40 -5.03 3.01
N LYS A 118 0.90 -4.09 3.82
CA LYS A 118 0.27 -4.36 5.15
C LYS A 118 -1.25 -4.19 5.13
N ALA A 119 -1.86 -4.25 3.95
CA ALA A 119 -3.28 -4.00 3.71
C ALA A 119 -3.78 -2.68 4.34
N ASN A 120 -2.91 -1.66 4.46
CA ASN A 120 -3.27 -0.41 5.11
C ASN A 120 -4.28 0.36 4.25
N PHE A 121 -4.02 0.47 2.95
CA PHE A 121 -4.94 1.15 2.04
C PHE A 121 -6.21 0.33 1.81
N VAL A 122 -6.08 -0.97 1.52
CA VAL A 122 -7.22 -1.88 1.32
C VAL A 122 -8.08 -1.97 2.58
N GLY A 123 -7.49 -2.11 3.76
CA GLY A 123 -8.20 -2.12 5.04
C GLY A 123 -8.94 -0.82 5.31
N GLY A 124 -8.31 0.32 4.99
CA GLY A 124 -8.93 1.65 5.05
C GLY A 124 -10.16 1.75 4.14
N LEU A 125 -10.06 1.31 2.88
CA LEU A 125 -11.17 1.28 1.93
C LEU A 125 -12.33 0.40 2.42
N LEU A 126 -12.02 -0.78 2.97
CA LEU A 126 -13.02 -1.72 3.48
C LEU A 126 -13.82 -1.14 4.66
N LEU A 127 -13.15 -0.41 5.55
CA LEU A 127 -13.77 0.25 6.70
C LEU A 127 -14.56 1.50 6.30
N GLU A 128 -14.07 2.26 5.32
CA GLU A 128 -14.66 3.56 4.98
C GLU A 128 -15.87 3.42 4.07
N ASN A 129 -15.73 2.64 2.99
CA ASN A 129 -16.70 2.63 1.91
C ASN A 129 -17.15 1.20 1.60
N LYS A 130 -18.42 0.92 1.86
CA LYS A 130 -19.00 -0.39 1.53
C LYS A 130 -19.24 -0.59 0.04
N LYS A 131 -19.25 0.49 -0.76
CA LYS A 131 -19.61 0.46 -2.18
C LYS A 131 -18.43 0.47 -3.15
N VAL A 132 -17.18 0.53 -2.67
CA VAL A 132 -16.00 0.39 -3.55
C VAL A 132 -15.75 -1.07 -3.89
N LYS A 133 -15.37 -1.32 -5.15
CA LYS A 133 -14.76 -2.57 -5.57
C LYS A 133 -13.25 -2.37 -5.61
N ILE A 134 -12.53 -3.27 -4.97
CA ILE A 134 -11.09 -3.13 -4.71
C ILE A 134 -10.34 -4.18 -5.52
N PHE A 135 -9.35 -3.74 -6.29
CA PHE A 135 -8.43 -4.59 -7.04
C PHE A 135 -7.05 -4.42 -6.39
N SER A 136 -6.62 -5.38 -5.57
CA SER A 136 -5.31 -5.35 -4.93
C SER A 136 -4.31 -6.13 -5.78
N ILE A 137 -3.32 -5.44 -6.33
CA ILE A 137 -2.25 -6.03 -7.12
C ILE A 137 -0.97 -6.03 -6.32
N ASN A 138 -0.36 -7.20 -6.15
CA ASN A 138 0.90 -7.34 -5.43
C ASN A 138 1.62 -8.63 -5.83
N LEU A 139 2.85 -8.80 -5.37
CA LEU A 139 3.50 -10.12 -5.39
C LEU A 139 2.68 -11.11 -4.55
N THR A 140 2.63 -12.37 -4.98
CA THR A 140 1.77 -13.39 -4.36
C THR A 140 2.01 -13.54 -2.86
N GLU A 141 3.26 -13.57 -2.41
CA GLU A 141 3.62 -13.69 -0.99
C GLU A 141 3.05 -12.53 -0.18
N VAL A 142 3.10 -11.32 -0.75
CA VAL A 142 2.56 -10.12 -0.12
C VAL A 142 1.03 -10.11 -0.14
N LEU A 143 0.38 -10.61 -1.21
CA LEU A 143 -1.08 -10.81 -1.20
C LEU A 143 -1.54 -11.81 -0.14
N ILE A 144 -0.78 -12.88 0.10
CA ILE A 144 -1.07 -13.84 1.17
C ILE A 144 -0.98 -13.13 2.52
N HIS A 145 0.07 -12.31 2.71
CA HIS A 145 0.25 -11.51 3.91
C HIS A 145 -0.91 -10.52 4.14
N ASP A 146 -1.26 -9.74 3.12
CA ASP A 146 -2.40 -8.80 3.10
C ASP A 146 -3.70 -9.52 3.47
N TYR A 147 -3.98 -10.66 2.84
CA TYR A 147 -5.17 -11.47 3.11
C TYR A 147 -5.24 -11.92 4.58
N LEU A 148 -4.13 -12.40 5.14
CA LEU A 148 -4.10 -12.85 6.54
C LEU A 148 -4.32 -11.70 7.53
N ILE A 149 -3.79 -10.51 7.23
CA ILE A 149 -4.07 -9.29 8.01
C ILE A 149 -5.57 -8.95 7.99
N LEU A 150 -6.16 -8.90 6.79
CA LEU A 150 -7.58 -8.58 6.62
C LEU A 150 -8.49 -9.60 7.30
N LYS A 151 -8.10 -10.87 7.26
CA LYS A 151 -8.79 -11.98 7.92
C LYS A 151 -8.71 -11.88 9.44
N LYS A 152 -7.52 -11.63 10.01
CA LYS A 152 -7.36 -11.43 11.46
C LYS A 152 -8.20 -10.26 11.95
N ALA A 153 -8.26 -9.18 11.18
CA ALA A 153 -9.08 -8.01 11.49
C ALA A 153 -10.58 -8.21 11.20
N ASN A 154 -10.99 -9.36 10.63
CA ASN A 154 -12.37 -9.67 10.25
C ASN A 154 -13.05 -8.56 9.44
N LEU A 155 -12.32 -7.93 8.51
CA LEU A 155 -12.83 -6.79 7.72
C LEU A 155 -13.68 -7.21 6.52
N ILE A 156 -13.56 -8.45 6.07
CA ILE A 156 -14.21 -8.97 4.88
C ILE A 156 -14.36 -10.48 5.00
N LYS A 157 -15.48 -11.02 4.49
CA LYS A 157 -15.72 -12.47 4.48
C LYS A 157 -15.04 -13.09 3.25
N ASP A 158 -14.53 -14.31 3.38
CA ASP A 158 -13.90 -15.05 2.27
C ASP A 158 -14.80 -15.11 1.01
N LYS A 159 -16.14 -15.18 1.18
CA LYS A 159 -17.10 -15.18 0.06
C LYS A 159 -17.12 -13.89 -0.77
N GLU A 160 -16.68 -12.77 -0.21
CA GLU A 160 -16.60 -11.46 -0.87
C GLU A 160 -15.23 -11.23 -1.53
N ILE A 161 -14.30 -12.18 -1.37
CA ILE A 161 -12.97 -12.14 -1.97
C ILE A 161 -12.94 -13.05 -3.21
N CYS A 162 -12.23 -12.60 -4.24
CA CYS A 162 -11.91 -13.38 -5.42
C CYS A 162 -10.39 -13.33 -5.66
N VAL A 163 -9.76 -14.49 -5.86
CA VAL A 163 -8.39 -14.57 -6.38
C VAL A 163 -8.50 -14.67 -7.89
N VAL A 164 -8.00 -13.68 -8.62
CA VAL A 164 -8.18 -13.58 -10.06
C VAL A 164 -7.21 -14.52 -10.76
N THR A 165 -7.75 -15.62 -11.27
CA THR A 165 -7.01 -16.63 -12.02
C THR A 165 -7.16 -16.45 -13.53
N ASN A 166 -8.33 -16.00 -13.97
CA ASN A 166 -8.68 -15.78 -15.36
C ASN A 166 -9.53 -14.50 -15.51
N LYS A 167 -9.76 -14.03 -16.75
CA LYS A 167 -10.49 -12.77 -16.99
C LYS A 167 -11.95 -12.81 -16.54
N LYS A 168 -12.60 -13.98 -16.50
CA LYS A 168 -14.03 -14.10 -16.11
C LYS A 168 -14.22 -13.80 -14.62
N ASP A 169 -13.23 -14.14 -13.80
CA ASP A 169 -13.24 -13.92 -12.36
C ASP A 169 -13.50 -12.45 -12.00
N LEU A 170 -12.98 -11.50 -12.80
CA LEU A 170 -13.15 -10.04 -12.60
C LEU A 170 -14.62 -9.57 -12.68
N TYR A 171 -15.49 -10.37 -13.29
CA TYR A 171 -16.91 -10.09 -13.46
C TYR A 171 -17.79 -10.81 -12.43
N GLU A 172 -17.20 -11.56 -11.50
CA GLU A 172 -17.96 -12.23 -10.45
C GLU A 172 -18.79 -11.23 -9.63
N LYS A 173 -20.08 -11.56 -9.49
CA LYS A 173 -21.04 -10.78 -8.69
C LYS A 173 -20.76 -10.97 -7.21
N ASN A 174 -21.14 -10.00 -6.39
CA ASN A 174 -21.02 -10.04 -4.92
C ASN A 174 -19.58 -10.14 -4.39
N LYS A 175 -18.58 -9.89 -5.24
CA LYS A 175 -17.17 -9.76 -4.85
C LYS A 175 -16.83 -8.29 -4.64
N LYS A 176 -16.16 -8.02 -3.53
CA LYS A 176 -15.71 -6.69 -3.12
C LYS A 176 -14.20 -6.53 -3.28
N LEU A 177 -13.42 -7.58 -3.01
CA LEU A 177 -11.97 -7.57 -3.09
C LEU A 177 -11.47 -8.61 -4.10
N PHE A 178 -10.70 -8.14 -5.06
CA PHE A 178 -10.04 -8.94 -6.08
C PHE A 178 -8.54 -8.93 -5.78
N LEU A 179 -7.99 -10.09 -5.47
CA LEU A 179 -6.55 -10.29 -5.25
C LEU A 179 -5.94 -10.73 -6.58
N ILE A 180 -4.96 -9.97 -7.05
CA ILE A 180 -4.38 -10.13 -8.40
C ILE A 180 -2.87 -10.21 -8.25
N ASP A 181 -2.30 -11.37 -8.55
CA ASP A 181 -0.85 -11.49 -8.63
C ASP A 181 -0.28 -10.51 -9.67
N ALA A 182 0.88 -9.93 -9.40
CA ALA A 182 1.51 -8.93 -10.28
C ALA A 182 1.70 -9.44 -11.72
N SER A 183 1.95 -10.74 -11.93
CA SER A 183 2.06 -11.34 -13.28
C SER A 183 0.75 -11.28 -14.09
N ASN A 184 -0.37 -11.05 -13.40
CA ASN A 184 -1.72 -11.01 -13.97
C ASN A 184 -2.25 -9.60 -14.25
N LEU A 185 -1.42 -8.55 -14.10
CA LEU A 185 -1.76 -7.15 -14.33
C LEU A 185 -2.54 -6.91 -15.64
N GLN A 186 -2.12 -7.52 -16.74
CA GLN A 186 -2.74 -7.39 -18.08
C GLN A 186 -4.23 -7.80 -18.10
N LYS A 187 -4.71 -8.58 -17.12
CA LYS A 187 -6.13 -8.97 -17.06
C LYS A 187 -7.05 -7.78 -16.77
N LEU A 188 -6.52 -6.67 -16.24
CA LEU A 188 -7.28 -5.46 -15.92
C LEU A 188 -7.54 -4.53 -17.11
N GLU A 189 -6.95 -4.77 -18.29
CA GLU A 189 -7.11 -3.87 -19.44
C GLU A 189 -8.57 -3.58 -19.84
N ASN A 190 -9.47 -4.53 -19.59
CA ASN A 190 -10.90 -4.40 -19.94
C ASN A 190 -11.80 -4.10 -18.74
N ILE A 191 -11.22 -3.84 -17.56
CA ILE A 191 -11.97 -3.48 -16.36
C ILE A 191 -11.83 -1.99 -16.14
N LYS A 192 -12.96 -1.28 -16.11
CA LYS A 192 -12.98 0.12 -15.74
C LYS A 192 -12.42 0.28 -14.33
N ILE A 193 -11.30 1.00 -14.20
CA ILE A 193 -10.75 1.44 -12.91
C ILE A 193 -10.92 2.96 -12.83
N ASP A 194 -11.49 3.45 -11.73
CA ASP A 194 -11.71 4.87 -11.52
C ASP A 194 -10.48 5.55 -10.89
N LEU A 195 -9.76 4.82 -10.02
CA LEU A 195 -8.56 5.29 -9.33
C LEU A 195 -7.52 4.17 -9.20
N PHE A 196 -6.30 4.43 -9.68
CA PHE A 196 -5.10 3.68 -9.32
C PHE A 196 -4.37 4.39 -8.17
N VAL A 197 -3.88 3.61 -7.22
CA VAL A 197 -3.12 4.12 -6.07
C VAL A 197 -1.82 3.34 -5.94
N ASN A 198 -0.72 4.08 -5.87
CA ASN A 198 0.61 3.56 -5.58
C ASN A 198 1.26 4.40 -4.46
N ILE A 199 1.72 3.75 -3.39
CA ILE A 199 2.42 4.40 -2.28
C ILE A 199 3.66 3.57 -1.98
N ALA A 200 4.83 4.15 -2.19
CA ALA A 200 6.15 3.62 -1.87
C ALA A 200 6.50 2.25 -2.48
N SER A 201 5.73 1.75 -3.44
CA SER A 201 5.92 0.40 -4.00
C SER A 201 6.50 0.38 -5.41
N MET A 202 6.19 1.35 -6.29
CA MET A 202 6.80 1.39 -7.63
C MET A 202 8.31 1.66 -7.57
N GLN A 203 8.78 2.37 -6.54
CA GLN A 203 10.21 2.54 -6.25
C GLN A 203 10.95 1.25 -5.85
N GLU A 204 10.25 0.12 -5.76
CA GLU A 204 10.83 -1.21 -5.45
C GLU A 204 10.62 -2.20 -6.59
N MET A 205 10.20 -1.73 -7.76
CA MET A 205 9.93 -2.56 -8.94
C MET A 205 11.03 -2.39 -9.99
N LYS A 206 11.15 -3.37 -10.88
CA LYS A 206 11.98 -3.22 -12.09
C LYS A 206 11.36 -2.18 -13.02
N THR A 207 12.18 -1.53 -13.84
CA THR A 207 11.71 -0.55 -14.83
C THR A 207 10.65 -1.13 -15.76
N GLU A 208 10.84 -2.36 -16.25
CA GLU A 208 9.91 -3.04 -17.17
C GLU A 208 8.56 -3.34 -16.50
N THR A 209 8.58 -3.62 -15.20
CA THR A 209 7.37 -3.81 -14.38
C THR A 209 6.62 -2.48 -14.26
N ILE A 210 7.31 -1.38 -13.95
CA ILE A 210 6.71 -0.04 -13.89
C ILE A 210 6.10 0.32 -15.25
N GLU A 211 6.83 0.13 -16.35
CA GLU A 211 6.32 0.36 -17.70
C GLU A 211 5.05 -0.44 -18.00
N SER A 212 4.99 -1.70 -17.57
CA SER A 212 3.82 -2.56 -17.73
C SER A 212 2.60 -2.02 -16.97
N TYR A 213 2.76 -1.55 -15.73
CA TYR A 213 1.70 -0.86 -14.99
C TYR A 213 1.21 0.38 -15.72
N PHE A 214 2.12 1.23 -16.17
CA PHE A 214 1.78 2.45 -16.88
C PHE A 214 1.09 2.17 -18.22
N LYS A 215 1.43 1.08 -18.93
CA LYS A 215 0.71 0.65 -20.15
C LYS A 215 -0.78 0.36 -19.87
N VAL A 216 -1.10 -0.28 -18.74
CA VAL A 216 -2.49 -0.53 -18.34
C VAL A 216 -3.17 0.76 -17.87
N ILE A 217 -2.53 1.52 -16.98
CA ILE A 217 -3.10 2.74 -16.39
C ILE A 217 -3.44 3.77 -17.47
N LYS A 218 -2.54 4.00 -18.44
CA LYS A 218 -2.73 4.98 -19.52
C LYS A 218 -3.87 4.66 -20.48
N LYS A 219 -4.26 3.38 -20.61
CA LYS A 219 -5.41 2.96 -21.43
C LYS A 219 -6.75 3.21 -20.74
N GLN A 220 -6.75 3.57 -19.46
CA GLN A 220 -7.96 3.77 -18.68
C GLN A 220 -8.23 5.26 -18.50
N ASN A 221 -9.48 5.68 -18.70
CA ASN A 221 -9.97 6.99 -18.28
C ASN A 221 -10.08 7.04 -16.74
N SER A 222 -8.93 7.11 -16.06
CA SER A 222 -8.77 6.88 -14.62
C SER A 222 -7.89 7.93 -13.96
N TYR A 223 -8.07 8.14 -12.66
CA TYR A 223 -7.09 8.88 -11.87
C TYR A 223 -5.95 7.96 -11.47
N PHE A 224 -4.74 8.51 -11.38
CA PHE A 224 -3.60 7.79 -10.82
C PHE A 224 -2.89 8.65 -9.79
N TYR A 225 -2.93 8.19 -8.54
CA TYR A 225 -2.15 8.73 -7.44
C TYR A 225 -0.91 7.87 -7.22
N CYS A 226 0.27 8.50 -7.22
CA CYS A 226 1.55 7.83 -7.08
C CYS A 226 2.45 8.62 -6.13
N CYS A 227 3.01 7.97 -5.11
CA CYS A 227 3.85 8.59 -4.10
C CYS A 227 5.10 7.73 -3.89
N ASN A 228 6.27 8.18 -4.33
CA ASN A 228 7.53 7.41 -4.30
C ASN A 228 8.73 8.35 -4.11
N ARG A 229 9.89 7.81 -3.72
CA ARG A 229 11.14 8.57 -3.70
C ARG A 229 11.41 9.17 -5.07
N GLU A 230 11.92 10.40 -5.06
CA GLU A 230 12.38 11.11 -6.25
C GLU A 230 13.44 10.31 -6.99
N ARG A 231 14.37 9.70 -6.23
CA ARG A 231 15.40 8.79 -6.72
C ARG A 231 15.60 7.64 -5.73
N LYS A 232 15.67 6.41 -6.22
CA LYS A 232 16.02 5.23 -5.40
C LYS A 232 16.94 4.30 -6.20
N LYS A 233 18.08 3.94 -5.60
CA LYS A 233 18.95 2.87 -6.09
C LYS A 233 18.55 1.56 -5.41
N LEU A 234 18.25 0.54 -6.20
CA LEU A 234 17.93 -0.80 -5.71
C LEU A 234 19.21 -1.57 -5.36
N VAL A 235 19.06 -2.68 -4.64
CA VAL A 235 20.17 -3.54 -4.21
C VAL A 235 20.97 -4.06 -5.41
N GLY A 236 20.29 -4.36 -6.52
CA GLY A 236 20.91 -4.77 -7.79
C GLY A 236 21.59 -3.64 -8.57
N GLY A 237 21.64 -2.43 -8.04
CA GLY A 237 22.27 -1.27 -8.66
C GLY A 237 21.37 -0.47 -9.59
N GLU A 238 20.18 -0.98 -9.92
CA GLU A 238 19.17 -0.31 -10.74
C GLU A 238 18.76 1.02 -10.11
N GLU A 239 18.63 2.08 -10.91
CA GLU A 239 18.23 3.40 -10.41
C GLU A 239 16.88 3.79 -10.98
N LEU A 240 15.96 4.11 -10.08
CA LEU A 240 14.63 4.57 -10.39
C LEU A 240 14.54 6.06 -10.09
N ILE A 241 14.10 6.84 -11.08
CA ILE A 241 13.87 8.29 -10.97
C ILE A 241 12.41 8.56 -11.25
N PHE A 242 11.71 9.21 -10.33
CA PHE A 242 10.27 9.41 -10.36
C PHE A 242 9.78 10.18 -11.60
N GLU A 243 10.54 11.17 -12.02
CA GLU A 243 10.25 11.96 -13.23
C GLU A 243 10.36 11.12 -14.51
N ASN A 244 11.24 10.13 -14.51
CA ASN A 244 11.48 9.25 -15.65
C ASN A 244 10.45 8.11 -15.77
N TYR A 245 9.50 8.00 -14.83
CA TYR A 245 8.38 7.09 -15.02
C TYR A 245 7.61 7.47 -16.29
N PRO A 246 7.02 6.50 -17.00
CA PRO A 246 6.42 6.75 -18.31
C PRO A 246 5.02 7.38 -18.17
N TRP A 247 4.95 8.58 -17.56
CA TRP A 247 3.72 9.34 -17.30
C TRP A 247 2.88 9.58 -18.56
N GLY A 248 3.51 9.71 -19.73
CA GLY A 248 2.80 9.96 -20.99
C GLY A 248 1.91 11.21 -20.94
N ASN A 249 0.90 11.25 -21.81
CA ASN A 249 -0.06 12.36 -21.84
C ASN A 249 -1.12 12.18 -20.75
N SER A 250 -1.18 13.12 -19.80
CA SER A 250 -2.18 13.14 -18.73
C SER A 250 -2.40 14.56 -18.22
N LYS A 251 -3.59 14.82 -17.68
CA LYS A 251 -3.84 16.06 -16.97
C LYS A 251 -3.24 15.94 -15.57
N ILE A 252 -2.22 16.74 -15.28
CA ILE A 252 -1.64 16.85 -13.93
C ILE A 252 -2.61 17.63 -13.05
N ILE A 253 -3.02 17.04 -11.92
CA ILE A 253 -3.84 17.71 -10.90
C ILE A 253 -2.92 18.40 -9.89
N PHE A 254 -1.88 17.70 -9.44
CA PHE A 254 -0.75 18.27 -8.70
C PHE A 254 0.49 17.39 -8.85
N TYR A 255 1.66 17.99 -8.61
CA TYR A 255 2.95 17.32 -8.51
C TYR A 255 3.83 18.12 -7.53
N GLU A 256 4.15 17.54 -6.38
CA GLU A 256 4.88 18.23 -5.32
C GLU A 256 5.66 17.24 -4.42
N ASP A 257 6.48 17.78 -3.51
CA ASP A 257 7.09 17.00 -2.44
C ASP A 257 6.02 16.53 -1.46
N CYS A 258 6.02 15.25 -1.11
CA CYS A 258 5.03 14.67 -0.22
C CYS A 258 5.27 15.13 1.23
N PRO A 259 4.39 15.98 1.82
CA PRO A 259 4.70 16.61 3.09
C PRO A 259 4.70 15.63 4.27
N TRP A 260 3.97 14.52 4.18
CA TRP A 260 3.94 13.46 5.20
C TRP A 260 5.02 12.39 5.03
N HIS A 261 5.94 12.53 4.08
CA HIS A 261 7.10 11.67 3.91
C HIS A 261 8.44 12.39 4.15
N LYS A 262 8.43 13.60 4.76
CA LYS A 262 9.66 14.36 5.03
C LYS A 262 10.44 13.87 6.26
N LYS A 263 9.71 13.38 7.27
CA LYS A 263 10.26 12.93 8.54
C LYS A 263 9.42 11.80 9.12
N PHE A 264 10.00 11.05 10.04
CA PHE A 264 9.33 9.98 10.77
C PHE A 264 9.84 9.94 12.21
N TYR A 265 9.05 9.37 13.12
CA TYR A 265 9.56 9.11 14.46
C TYR A 265 10.21 7.72 14.52
N SER A 266 11.32 7.61 15.24
CA SER A 266 12.08 6.37 15.45
C SER A 266 12.06 6.05 16.95
N PHE A 267 11.01 5.34 17.40
CA PHE A 267 10.86 4.94 18.80
C PHE A 267 10.00 3.68 18.90
N ASN A 268 10.62 2.57 19.24
CA ASN A 268 10.02 1.23 19.21
C ASN A 268 10.03 0.55 20.59
N SER A 269 10.89 1.00 21.51
CA SER A 269 11.03 0.41 22.84
C SER A 269 11.52 1.42 23.88
N LEU A 270 11.38 1.08 25.17
CA LEU A 270 11.94 1.90 26.27
C LEU A 270 13.47 2.03 26.20
N ARG A 271 14.18 1.13 25.51
CA ARG A 271 15.63 1.26 25.31
C ARG A 271 15.96 2.45 24.42
N ASP A 272 15.05 2.84 23.54
CA ASP A 272 15.25 3.93 22.61
C ASP A 272 15.21 5.29 23.33
N ILE A 273 14.75 5.37 24.59
CA ILE A 273 14.82 6.59 25.42
C ILE A 273 16.25 7.11 25.58
N PHE A 274 17.26 6.25 25.41
CA PHE A 274 18.66 6.64 25.50
C PHE A 274 19.32 6.84 24.13
N ASN A 275 18.54 6.77 23.03
CA ASN A 275 19.06 6.81 21.66
C ASN A 275 18.38 7.89 20.80
N PRO A 276 18.55 9.19 21.11
CA PRO A 276 18.12 10.26 20.22
C PRO A 276 18.93 10.27 18.91
N PRO A 277 18.42 10.84 17.80
CA PRO A 277 17.18 11.62 17.71
C PRO A 277 15.91 10.76 17.49
N TYR A 278 14.81 11.14 18.14
CA TYR A 278 13.52 10.43 18.01
C TYR A 278 12.71 10.82 16.78
N ILE A 279 13.04 11.94 16.14
CA ILE A 279 12.45 12.39 14.88
C ILE A 279 13.58 12.50 13.89
N VAL A 280 13.46 11.75 12.80
CA VAL A 280 14.52 11.57 11.82
C VAL A 280 14.00 12.03 10.47
N GLU A 281 14.84 12.71 9.71
CA GLU A 281 14.54 13.06 8.32
C GLU A 281 14.48 11.79 7.47
N TYR A 282 13.55 11.77 6.52
CA TYR A 282 13.44 10.63 5.63
C TYR A 282 14.63 10.63 4.65
N ASN A 283 15.23 9.46 4.46
CA ASN A 283 16.33 9.33 3.50
C ASN A 283 15.80 9.47 2.07
N GLY A 284 16.18 10.59 1.45
CA GLY A 284 15.77 11.00 0.11
C GLY A 284 14.41 11.68 0.09
N ASN A 285 14.25 12.62 -0.85
CA ASN A 285 12.98 13.28 -1.07
C ASN A 285 11.93 12.29 -1.61
N VAL A 286 10.67 12.47 -1.22
CA VAL A 286 9.54 11.69 -1.71
C VAL A 286 8.61 12.63 -2.43
N LYS A 287 8.33 12.32 -3.70
CA LYS A 287 7.36 13.05 -4.50
C LYS A 287 6.02 12.35 -4.46
N HIS A 288 4.94 13.11 -4.61
CA HIS A 288 3.66 12.53 -5.00
C HIS A 288 3.03 13.30 -6.15
N LYS A 289 2.29 12.57 -6.97
CA LYS A 289 1.69 13.08 -8.19
C LYS A 289 0.31 12.47 -8.35
N LEU A 290 -0.67 13.33 -8.61
CA LEU A 290 -2.01 12.93 -9.01
C LEU A 290 -2.24 13.39 -10.44
N VAL A 291 -2.56 12.44 -11.32
CA VAL A 291 -2.90 12.72 -12.71
C VAL A 291 -4.27 12.13 -13.06
N LYS A 292 -4.85 12.65 -14.14
CA LYS A 292 -6.04 12.11 -14.79
C LYS A 292 -5.69 11.74 -16.23
N TYR A 293 -5.84 10.46 -16.56
CA TYR A 293 -5.79 9.97 -17.93
C TYR A 293 -7.18 10.09 -18.57
N LEU A 294 -7.21 10.42 -19.86
CA LEU A 294 -8.42 10.66 -20.66
C LEU A 294 -8.65 9.49 -21.62
#